data_AF-A0A844GF03-F1
#
_entry.id   AF-A0A844GF03-F1
#
_cell.length_a   1.000
_cell.length_b   1.000
_cell.length_c   1.000
_cell.angle_alpha   90.00
_cell.angle_beta   90.00
_cell.angle_gamma   90.00
#
_symmetry.space_group_name_H-M   'P 1'
#
loop_
_entity.id
_entity.type
_entity.pdbx_description
1 polymer ?
#
loop_
_entity_poly.entity_id
_entity_poly.type
_entity_poly.pdbx_seq_one_letter_code
_entity_poly.pdbx_strand_id
1 'polypeptide(L)'
;MQKAGNSQNPPGLPLALELDTPVLDAWGQVLHKVSARLAHAPAQANWLLNIKSSEIQGDVRYWPEGNGRVQANLARVVLSSANKSARLATPTESPRAQACVSDGRPRR
;
A
#
# COMPACT_ATOMS: atom_id res chain seq x y z
N MET A 1 -17.99 -40.61 27.00
CA MET A 1 -19.10 -39.65 26.79
C MET A 1 -18.52 -38.38 26.19
N GLN A 2 -18.87 -38.09 24.94
CA GLN A 2 -18.35 -36.95 24.16
C GLN A 2 -19.11 -35.68 24.56
N LYS A 3 -18.40 -34.61 24.91
CA LYS A 3 -18.99 -33.27 25.01
C LYS A 3 -18.57 -32.50 23.75
N ALA A 4 -19.40 -32.59 22.72
CA ALA A 4 -19.28 -31.73 21.54
C ALA A 4 -19.55 -30.29 21.98
N GLY A 5 -18.47 -29.54 22.24
CA GLY A 5 -18.53 -28.10 22.37
C GLY A 5 -18.90 -27.53 21.01
N ASN A 6 -20.20 -27.36 20.80
CA ASN A 6 -20.74 -26.67 19.63
C ASN A 6 -20.36 -25.18 19.79
N SER A 7 -19.18 -24.80 19.31
CA SER A 7 -18.82 -23.40 19.08
C SER A 7 -19.65 -22.90 17.90
N GLN A 8 -20.96 -22.75 18.13
CA GLN A 8 -21.82 -21.98 17.25
C GLN A 8 -21.37 -20.53 17.39
N ASN A 9 -20.41 -20.16 16.56
CA ASN A 9 -20.20 -18.76 16.20
C ASN A 9 -21.59 -18.23 15.84
N PRO A 10 -22.11 -17.17 16.51
CA PRO A 10 -23.42 -16.64 16.18
C PRO A 10 -23.48 -16.38 14.67
N PRO A 11 -24.63 -16.61 14.00
CA PRO A 11 -24.75 -16.31 12.59
C PRO A 11 -24.32 -14.86 12.38
N GLY A 12 -23.12 -14.69 11.82
CA GLY A 12 -22.54 -13.37 11.65
C GLY A 12 -23.51 -12.52 10.85
N LEU A 13 -23.70 -11.26 11.24
CA LEU A 13 -24.49 -10.37 10.39
C LEU A 13 -23.67 -10.12 9.11
N PRO A 14 -24.31 -10.07 7.92
CA PRO A 14 -23.61 -9.62 6.74
C PRO A 14 -23.12 -8.19 6.97
N LEU A 15 -21.82 -7.96 6.79
CA LEU A 15 -21.21 -6.65 6.93
C LEU A 15 -20.92 -6.08 5.55
N ALA A 16 -21.26 -4.82 5.32
CA ALA A 16 -20.91 -4.10 4.10
C ALA A 16 -20.46 -2.68 4.45
N LEU A 17 -19.36 -2.25 3.85
CA LEU A 17 -18.84 -0.89 3.88
C LEU A 17 -18.70 -0.41 2.45
N GLU A 18 -19.27 0.75 2.17
CA GLU A 18 -19.10 1.44 0.90
C GLU A 18 -18.32 2.74 1.15
N LEU A 19 -17.37 3.02 0.26
CA LEU A 19 -16.51 4.19 0.31
C LEU A 19 -16.54 4.85 -1.07
N ASP A 20 -16.97 6.10 -1.12
CA ASP A 20 -16.94 6.92 -2.33
C ASP A 20 -16.26 8.24 -2.00
N THR A 21 -15.04 8.43 -2.52
CA THR A 21 -14.24 9.63 -2.23
C THR A 21 -13.50 10.13 -3.48
N PRO A 22 -13.33 11.45 -3.63
CA PRO A 22 -12.60 12.00 -4.77
C PRO A 22 -11.11 11.68 -4.73
N VAL A 23 -10.53 11.62 -3.53
CA VAL A 23 -9.12 11.27 -3.29
C VAL A 23 -9.04 10.38 -2.06
N LEU A 24 -8.19 9.36 -2.11
CA LEU A 24 -7.82 8.52 -0.98
C LEU A 24 -6.30 8.42 -0.94
N ASP A 25 -5.69 8.89 0.15
CA ASP A 25 -4.28 8.64 0.45
C ASP A 25 -4.19 7.42 1.37
N ALA A 26 -3.59 6.34 0.86
CA ALA A 26 -3.40 5.12 1.61
C ALA A 26 -2.21 4.34 1.09
N TRP A 27 -1.48 3.66 1.99
CA TRP A 27 -0.32 2.82 1.65
C TRP A 27 0.77 3.55 0.85
N GLY A 28 0.93 4.86 1.06
CA GLY A 28 1.88 5.69 0.32
C GLY A 28 1.53 5.86 -1.15
N GLN A 29 0.25 5.65 -1.52
CA GLN A 29 -0.29 5.88 -2.85
C GLN A 29 -1.48 6.85 -2.75
N VAL A 30 -1.60 7.72 -3.74
CA VAL A 30 -2.76 8.58 -3.90
C VAL A 30 -3.66 7.97 -4.97
N LEU A 31 -4.88 7.63 -4.58
CA LEU A 31 -5.90 7.09 -5.46
C LEU A 31 -6.94 8.18 -5.76
N HIS A 32 -7.30 8.32 -7.03
CA HIS A 32 -8.27 9.32 -7.48
C HIS A 32 -9.57 8.67 -7.94
N LYS A 33 -10.69 9.31 -7.58
CA LYS A 33 -12.06 8.88 -7.89
C LYS A 33 -12.32 7.46 -7.39
N VAL A 34 -12.13 7.26 -6.09
CA VAL A 34 -12.24 5.96 -5.45
C VAL A 34 -13.70 5.65 -5.17
N SER A 35 -14.17 4.54 -5.73
CA SER A 35 -15.40 3.87 -5.35
C SER A 35 -15.06 2.44 -4.95
N ALA A 36 -15.28 2.09 -3.69
CA ALA A 36 -14.94 0.80 -3.13
C ALA A 36 -16.08 0.23 -2.29
N ARG A 37 -16.23 -1.10 -2.35
CA ARG A 37 -17.20 -1.84 -1.54
C ARG A 37 -16.52 -3.04 -0.91
N LEU A 38 -16.48 -3.07 0.42
CA LEU A 38 -16.02 -4.20 1.21
C LEU A 38 -17.23 -4.92 1.77
N ALA A 39 -17.37 -6.21 1.51
CA ALA A 39 -18.47 -7.02 2.02
C ALA A 39 -17.97 -8.33 2.64
N HIS A 40 -18.62 -8.75 3.72
CA HIS A 40 -18.45 -10.06 4.33
C HIS A 40 -19.80 -10.78 4.34
N ALA A 41 -19.85 -11.93 3.66
CA ALA A 41 -20.99 -12.82 3.70
C ALA A 41 -20.63 -14.04 4.57
N PRO A 42 -21.32 -14.27 5.71
CA PRO A 42 -21.04 -15.38 6.61
C PRO A 42 -21.07 -16.75 5.92
N ALA A 43 -21.95 -16.91 4.92
CA ALA A 43 -22.07 -18.14 4.14
C ALA A 43 -20.84 -18.46 3.26
N GLN A 44 -20.03 -17.46 2.89
CA GLN A 44 -18.86 -17.65 2.03
C GLN A 44 -17.53 -17.63 2.81
N ALA A 45 -17.58 -17.32 4.10
CA ALA A 45 -16.41 -17.22 5.00
C ALA A 45 -15.25 -16.39 4.40
N ASN A 46 -15.57 -15.39 3.58
CA ASN A 46 -14.59 -14.53 2.91
C ASN A 46 -14.99 -13.05 2.98
N TRP A 47 -13.99 -12.20 2.81
CA TRP A 47 -14.15 -10.78 2.58
C TRP A 47 -13.93 -10.50 1.11
N LEU A 48 -14.85 -9.78 0.49
CA LEU A 48 -14.75 -9.32 -0.89
C LEU A 48 -14.65 -7.80 -0.91
N LEU A 49 -13.54 -7.29 -1.43
CA LEU A 49 -13.34 -5.88 -1.74
C LEU A 49 -13.44 -5.70 -3.25
N ASN A 50 -14.38 -4.89 -3.72
CA ASN A 50 -14.33 -4.34 -5.06
C ASN A 50 -13.79 -2.92 -4.99
N ILE A 51 -12.82 -2.58 -5.85
CA ILE A 51 -12.25 -1.24 -5.92
C ILE A 51 -12.25 -0.76 -7.38
N LYS A 52 -12.67 0.49 -7.57
CA LYS A 52 -12.57 1.23 -8.81
C LYS A 52 -11.97 2.59 -8.49
N SER A 53 -10.77 2.84 -8.99
CA SER A 53 -10.14 4.15 -9.03
C SER A 53 -9.49 4.36 -10.40
N SER A 54 -8.90 5.53 -10.60
CA SER A 54 -8.17 5.83 -11.83
C SER A 54 -6.90 4.96 -11.97
N GLU A 55 -6.32 4.57 -10.83
CA GLU A 55 -5.06 3.85 -10.68
C GLU A 55 -5.26 2.34 -10.47
N ILE A 56 -6.29 1.92 -9.74
CA ILE A 56 -6.53 0.52 -9.37
C ILE A 56 -7.96 0.14 -9.69
N GLN A 57 -8.13 -0.99 -10.37
CA GLN A 57 -9.45 -1.56 -10.63
C GLN A 57 -9.41 -3.07 -10.49
N GLY A 58 -10.32 -3.63 -9.69
CA GLY A 58 -10.43 -5.08 -9.54
C GLY A 58 -11.20 -5.52 -8.32
N ASP A 59 -11.04 -6.80 -7.98
CA ASP A 59 -11.54 -7.41 -6.77
C ASP A 59 -10.44 -8.10 -5.96
N VAL A 60 -10.58 -8.05 -4.64
CA VAL A 60 -9.71 -8.74 -3.69
C VAL A 60 -10.59 -9.61 -2.81
N ARG A 61 -10.22 -10.88 -2.69
CA ARG A 61 -10.85 -11.86 -1.83
C ARG A 61 -9.89 -12.27 -0.72
N TYR A 62 -10.37 -12.23 0.51
CA TYR A 62 -9.61 -12.63 1.69
C TYR A 62 -10.35 -13.72 2.47
N TRP A 63 -9.67 -14.83 2.75
CA TRP A 63 -10.20 -15.95 3.52
C TRP A 63 -9.45 -16.05 4.86
N PRO A 64 -10.04 -15.60 5.98
CA PRO A 64 -9.42 -15.70 7.30
C PRO A 64 -9.19 -17.15 7.72
N GLU A 65 -10.19 -18.02 7.49
CA GLU A 65 -10.16 -19.47 7.82
C GLU A 65 -9.10 -20.25 7.02
N GLY A 66 -8.60 -19.71 5.91
CA GLY A 66 -7.67 -20.39 4.99
C GLY A 66 -6.21 -20.01 5.17
N ASN A 67 -5.73 -19.86 6.42
CA ASN A 67 -4.42 -19.28 6.76
C ASN A 67 -4.25 -17.83 6.26
N GLY A 68 -5.34 -17.06 6.20
CA GLY A 68 -5.30 -15.68 5.73
C GLY A 68 -4.96 -15.56 4.23
N ARG A 69 -5.39 -16.53 3.40
CA ARG A 69 -5.20 -16.48 1.95
C ARG A 69 -5.81 -15.19 1.37
N VAL A 70 -5.05 -14.51 0.52
CA VAL A 70 -5.51 -13.37 -0.27
C VAL A 70 -5.42 -13.73 -1.75
N GLN A 71 -6.49 -13.45 -2.50
CA GLN A 71 -6.50 -13.49 -3.96
C GLN A 71 -6.89 -12.12 -4.48
N ALA A 72 -6.11 -11.58 -5.41
CA ALA A 72 -6.40 -10.32 -6.07
C ALA A 72 -6.60 -10.58 -7.57
N ASN A 73 -7.74 -10.17 -8.11
CA ASN A 73 -8.02 -10.14 -9.53
C ASN A 73 -8.11 -8.68 -9.96
N LEU A 74 -7.01 -8.19 -10.53
CA LEU A 74 -6.85 -6.77 -10.84
C LEU A 74 -6.89 -6.59 -12.35
N ALA A 75 -7.90 -5.86 -12.82
CA ALA A 75 -8.02 -5.47 -14.23
C ALA A 75 -7.05 -4.33 -14.58
N ARG A 76 -6.72 -3.48 -13.59
CA ARG A 76 -5.74 -2.40 -13.73
C ARG A 76 -5.02 -2.18 -12.41
N VAL A 77 -3.70 -2.00 -12.50
CA VAL A 77 -2.87 -1.46 -11.43
C VAL A 77 -1.84 -0.54 -12.06
N VAL A 78 -1.89 0.74 -11.72
CA VAL A 78 -0.84 1.69 -12.04
C VAL A 78 0.15 1.66 -10.89
N LEU A 79 1.28 1.00 -11.11
CA LEU A 79 2.41 1.05 -10.18
C LEU A 79 3.14 2.37 -10.42
N SER A 80 2.78 3.39 -9.64
CA SER A 80 3.61 4.58 -9.54
C SER A 80 4.96 4.15 -8.99
N SER A 81 6.04 4.30 -9.74
CA SER A 81 7.39 4.10 -9.22
C SER A 81 7.64 5.18 -8.17
N ALA A 82 7.25 4.91 -6.93
CA ALA A 82 7.56 5.78 -5.81
C ALA A 82 9.07 5.75 -5.61
N ASN A 83 9.70 6.76 -6.21
CA ASN A 83 10.94 7.40 -5.84
C ASN A 83 12.00 6.49 -5.21
N LYS A 84 12.99 6.15 -6.03
CA LYS A 84 14.37 6.00 -5.58
C LYS A 84 14.92 7.35 -5.07
N SER A 85 14.17 8.07 -4.23
CA SER A 85 14.75 9.01 -3.29
C SER A 85 15.29 8.19 -2.13
N ALA A 86 16.28 7.35 -2.44
CA ALA A 86 17.40 7.24 -1.55
C ALA A 86 17.78 8.69 -1.25
N ARG A 87 17.48 9.16 -0.03
CA ARG A 87 18.26 10.23 0.56
C ARG A 87 19.70 9.74 0.46
N LEU A 88 20.38 10.07 -0.65
CA LEU A 88 21.78 10.41 -0.55
C LEU A 88 21.76 11.54 0.44
N ALA A 89 22.02 11.21 1.70
CA ALA A 89 22.65 12.16 2.59
C ALA A 89 23.85 12.66 1.79
N THR A 90 23.72 13.84 1.21
CA THR A 90 24.87 14.60 0.77
C THR A 90 25.80 14.62 1.97
N PRO A 91 26.99 14.01 1.90
CA PRO A 91 27.94 14.16 2.98
C PRO A 91 28.20 15.65 3.07
N THR A 92 27.86 16.24 4.22
CA THR A 92 28.23 17.60 4.57
C THR A 92 29.69 17.79 4.20
N GLU A 93 29.92 18.58 3.17
CA GLU A 93 31.25 18.97 2.72
C GLU A 93 31.90 19.75 3.87
N SER A 94 32.83 19.09 4.54
CA SER A 94 33.72 19.68 5.52
C SER A 94 34.60 20.72 4.80
N PRO A 95 34.69 21.97 5.25
CA PRO A 95 35.48 22.98 4.56
C PRO A 95 36.96 22.65 4.74
N ARG A 96 37.52 21.94 3.75
CA ARG A 96 38.96 21.83 3.59
C ARG A 96 39.43 23.17 3.01
N ALA A 97 40.01 24.00 3.86
CA ALA A 97 40.81 25.14 3.44
C ALA A 97 41.87 24.65 2.44
N GLN A 98 41.70 25.03 1.17
CA GLN A 98 42.60 24.69 0.10
C GLN A 98 43.89 25.49 0.28
N ALA A 99 45.00 24.77 0.34
CA ALA A 99 46.33 25.32 0.30
C ALA A 99 46.56 25.97 -1.08
N CYS A 100 46.71 27.29 -1.11
CA CYS A 100 47.22 28.00 -2.28
C CYS A 100 48.74 27.76 -2.37
N VAL A 101 49.15 26.85 -3.25
CA VAL A 101 50.51 26.82 -3.80
C VAL A 101 50.39 27.03 -5.30
N SER A 102 50.91 28.14 -5.79
CA SER A 102 51.25 28.32 -7.21
C SER A 102 52.45 29.24 -7.29
N ASP A 103 53.58 28.59 -7.55
CA ASP A 103 54.92 29.12 -7.75
C ASP A 103 55.07 29.64 -9.20
N GLY A 104 56.00 30.57 -9.44
CA GLY A 104 56.58 30.80 -10.78
C GLY A 104 56.36 32.15 -11.48
N ARG A 105 57.29 33.08 -11.24
CA ARG A 105 57.86 34.18 -12.09
C ARG A 105 57.63 34.09 -13.63
N PRO A 106 57.74 35.17 -14.46
CA PRO A 106 58.90 36.10 -14.43
C PRO A 106 58.80 37.55 -15.04
N ARG A 107 59.89 38.32 -14.81
CA ARG A 107 60.47 39.50 -15.52
C ARG A 107 59.65 40.78 -15.75
N ARG A 108 60.08 41.90 -15.14
CA ARG A 108 61.03 42.86 -15.71
C ARG A 108 61.60 43.79 -14.63
#